data_AF-A0A016TGT9-F1
#
_entry.id   AF-A0A016TGT9-F1
#
_cell.length_a   1.000
_cell.length_b   1.000
_cell.length_c   1.000
_cell.angle_alpha   90.00
_cell.angle_beta   90.00
_cell.angle_gamma   90.00
#
_symmetry.space_group_name_H-M   'P 1'
#
loop_
_entity.id
_entity.type
_entity.pdbx_description
1 polymer ?
#
loop_
_entity_poly.entity_id
_entity_poly.type
_entity_poly.pdbx_seq_one_letter_code
_entity_poly.pdbx_strand_id
1 'polypeptide(L)'
;MMSKPMLAFFVLLVTVLVCIVLLDDKSIPTRIRKWQEPLGERSSKWIVVTTVQHPTEDIKRLSRIPGWTLVVVGDTKTPKNWSLEGVHYLSVEYQQRLGYRILDHLPYKSYARKNIGYLYAIQNGAEWIYDTDDDNKPYGIIKPEFDFSEETSGLRYGCQLQEERRTGYYEGFSPEKLFNPYSFYGNADMWPRGFPVEYIQDHKNGPGRCCLCHKMRTAAVQQGLVHKDPDVDALYRLLHADKREGLDRGFNKFAPPITLASGTYAPWNSQNTLFHRRAFFTLLLPVTVAFRVTDIWRSYFAQKLLHLVGENIAFYPANAIQIRNSHNYLDDFRSEE
;
A
#
# COMPACT_ATOMS: atom_id res chain seq x y z
N MET A 1 38.29 12.82 -1.42
CA MET A 1 38.33 14.19 -0.86
C MET A 1 37.62 15.12 -1.84
N MET A 2 36.51 15.75 -1.45
CA MET A 2 35.82 16.72 -2.32
C MET A 2 36.72 17.92 -2.56
N SER A 3 36.76 18.40 -3.82
CA SER A 3 37.51 19.61 -4.15
C SER A 3 36.87 20.82 -3.47
N LYS A 4 37.69 21.81 -3.06
CA LYS A 4 37.24 23.06 -2.43
C LYS A 4 36.04 23.74 -3.13
N PRO A 5 35.95 23.81 -4.47
CA PRO A 5 34.77 24.40 -5.13
C PRO A 5 33.50 23.55 -4.96
N MET A 6 33.63 22.22 -4.88
CA MET A 6 32.49 21.31 -4.69
C MET A 6 31.94 21.38 -3.26
N LEU A 7 32.80 21.60 -2.27
CA LEU A 7 32.39 21.84 -0.89
C LEU A 7 31.64 23.18 -0.75
N ALA A 8 32.12 24.23 -1.42
CA ALA A 8 31.46 25.53 -1.45
C ALA A 8 30.06 25.45 -2.09
N PHE A 9 29.92 24.71 -3.19
CA PHE A 9 28.62 24.47 -3.83
C PHE A 9 27.67 23.69 -2.92
N PHE A 10 28.17 22.67 -2.22
CA PHE A 10 27.34 21.87 -1.31
C PHE A 10 26.87 22.66 -0.09
N VAL A 11 27.75 23.49 0.50
CA VAL A 11 27.38 24.40 1.59
C VAL A 11 26.36 25.43 1.12
N LEU A 12 26.52 25.99 -0.08
CA LEU A 12 25.55 26.94 -0.64
C LEU A 12 24.19 26.27 -0.87
N LEU A 13 24.17 25.05 -1.43
CA LEU A 13 22.95 24.28 -1.68
C LEU A 13 22.20 23.95 -0.37
N VAL A 14 22.92 23.51 0.67
CA VAL A 14 22.33 23.23 1.99
C VAL A 14 21.82 24.51 2.63
N THR A 15 22.55 25.62 2.51
CA THR A 15 22.12 26.91 3.05
C THR A 15 20.87 27.41 2.34
N VAL A 16 20.79 27.29 1.00
CA VAL A 16 19.60 27.65 0.23
C VAL A 16 18.41 26.76 0.58
N LEU A 17 18.60 25.44 0.73
CA LEU A 17 17.54 24.53 1.17
C LEU A 17 17.04 24.85 2.57
N VAL A 18 17.94 25.12 3.52
CA VAL A 18 17.60 25.55 4.88
C VAL A 18 16.88 26.90 4.86
N CYS A 19 17.33 27.86 4.05
CA CYS A 19 16.66 29.14 3.88
C CYS A 19 15.29 29.00 3.21
N ILE A 20 15.09 28.09 2.25
CA ILE A 20 13.76 27.83 1.66
C ILE A 20 12.82 27.24 2.73
N VAL A 21 13.30 26.30 3.54
CA VAL A 21 12.50 25.71 4.63
C VAL A 21 12.20 26.73 5.74
N LEU A 22 13.11 27.66 6.02
CA LEU A 22 12.94 28.70 7.04
C LEU A 22 12.20 29.96 6.54
N LEU A 23 12.25 30.26 5.23
CA LEU A 23 11.57 31.41 4.60
C LEU A 23 10.20 31.05 4.03
N ASP A 24 9.85 29.76 3.95
CA ASP A 24 8.47 29.30 3.73
C ASP A 24 7.65 29.32 5.05
N ASP A 25 8.02 30.21 5.98
CA ASP A 25 7.19 30.68 7.10
C ASP A 25 6.11 31.66 6.61
N LYS A 26 5.49 31.34 5.46
CA LYS A 26 4.19 31.90 5.10
C LYS A 26 3.17 31.18 5.96
N SER A 27 2.99 31.71 7.17
CA SER A 27 1.81 31.57 8.02
C SER A 27 0.88 30.45 7.56
N ILE A 28 1.09 29.23 8.07
CA ILE A 28 0.13 28.14 7.92
C ILE A 28 -1.23 28.73 8.29
N PRO A 29 -2.23 28.74 7.39
CA PRO A 29 -3.51 29.37 7.68
C PRO A 29 -4.03 28.83 9.01
N THR A 30 -4.42 29.74 9.89
CA THR A 30 -4.97 29.53 11.25
C THR A 30 -6.27 28.69 11.28
N ARG A 31 -6.57 27.96 10.19
CA ARG A 31 -7.75 27.14 9.97
C ARG A 31 -7.70 25.77 10.66
N ILE A 32 -6.55 25.35 11.21
CA ILE A 32 -6.37 24.01 11.78
C ILE A 32 -6.77 23.93 13.27
N ARG A 33 -7.08 25.05 13.95
CA ARG A 33 -7.07 25.09 15.43
C ARG A 33 -8.37 24.88 16.20
N LYS A 34 -9.49 24.57 15.56
CA LYS A 34 -10.70 24.13 16.28
C LYS A 34 -11.43 23.11 15.41
N TRP A 35 -12.25 22.27 16.03
CA TRP A 35 -13.16 21.27 15.44
C TRP A 35 -12.66 19.82 15.45
N GLN A 36 -12.69 19.19 16.63
CA GLN A 36 -13.65 18.13 17.00
C GLN A 36 -13.42 17.78 18.48
N GLU A 37 -14.50 17.54 19.24
CA GLU A 37 -14.38 16.78 20.49
C GLU A 37 -13.76 15.42 20.15
N PRO A 38 -12.73 14.95 20.88
CA PRO A 38 -12.10 13.68 20.59
C PRO A 38 -13.11 12.57 20.83
N LEU A 39 -13.55 11.92 19.76
CA LEU A 39 -14.24 10.64 19.84
C LEU A 39 -13.27 9.61 20.41
N GLY A 40 -13.35 9.34 21.71
CA GLY A 40 -12.70 8.21 22.38
C GLY A 40 -11.16 8.21 22.38
N GLU A 41 -10.58 7.22 23.06
CA GLU A 41 -9.12 7.00 23.13
C GLU A 41 -8.48 7.05 21.74
N ARG A 42 -7.41 7.83 21.60
CA ARG A 42 -6.60 7.88 20.37
C ARG A 42 -5.97 6.51 20.14
N SER A 43 -6.54 5.72 19.23
CA SER A 43 -5.91 4.49 18.76
C SER A 43 -4.69 4.81 17.91
N SER A 44 -3.62 4.05 18.08
CA SER A 44 -2.46 4.10 17.18
C SER A 44 -2.66 3.27 15.91
N LYS A 45 -3.70 2.45 15.82
CA LYS A 45 -3.97 1.58 14.66
C LYS A 45 -5.27 1.97 13.96
N TRP A 46 -5.16 2.28 12.68
CA TRP A 46 -6.27 2.80 11.86
C TRP A 46 -6.52 1.93 10.65
N ILE A 47 -7.79 1.70 10.32
CA ILE A 47 -8.22 1.06 9.09
C ILE A 47 -8.79 2.15 8.19
N VAL A 48 -8.34 2.22 6.94
CA VAL A 48 -8.78 3.23 5.99
C VAL A 48 -9.48 2.56 4.82
N VAL A 49 -10.75 2.91 4.61
CA VAL A 49 -11.59 2.34 3.54
C VAL A 49 -12.29 3.47 2.79
N THR A 50 -12.52 3.30 1.48
CA THR A 50 -13.46 4.10 0.70
C THR A 50 -14.72 3.31 0.43
N THR A 51 -15.87 3.96 0.31
CA THR A 51 -17.10 3.26 -0.08
C THR A 51 -18.02 4.13 -0.94
N VAL A 52 -18.76 3.48 -1.84
CA VAL A 52 -19.90 4.04 -2.57
C VAL A 52 -21.22 3.36 -2.18
N GLN A 53 -21.18 2.44 -1.22
CA GLN A 53 -22.29 1.58 -0.82
C GLN A 53 -22.81 1.92 0.58
N HIS A 54 -23.93 1.31 0.98
CA HIS A 54 -24.31 1.25 2.40
C HIS A 54 -23.30 0.42 3.21
N PRO A 55 -23.26 0.54 4.55
CA PRO A 55 -22.36 -0.27 5.38
C PRO A 55 -22.51 -1.78 5.09
N THR A 56 -21.51 -2.35 4.42
CA THR A 56 -21.43 -3.77 4.10
C THR A 56 -21.18 -4.59 5.37
N GLU A 57 -21.41 -5.90 5.32
CA GLU A 57 -21.05 -6.79 6.43
C GLU A 57 -19.54 -6.75 6.73
N ASP A 58 -18.71 -6.50 5.72
CA ASP A 58 -17.27 -6.41 5.87
C ASP A 58 -16.85 -5.13 6.60
N ILE A 59 -17.45 -3.99 6.25
CA ILE A 59 -17.29 -2.74 7.00
C ILE A 59 -17.70 -2.90 8.48
N LYS A 60 -18.83 -3.58 8.74
CA LYS A 60 -19.29 -3.86 10.13
C LYS A 60 -18.33 -4.78 10.89
N ARG A 61 -17.62 -5.67 10.21
CA ARG A 61 -16.59 -6.53 10.82
C ARG A 61 -15.33 -5.73 11.12
N LEU A 62 -14.87 -4.91 10.17
CA LEU A 62 -13.71 -4.03 10.34
C LEU A 62 -13.91 -3.07 11.52
N SER A 63 -15.12 -2.51 11.70
CA SER A 63 -15.42 -1.60 12.81
C SER A 63 -15.41 -2.27 14.19
N ARG A 64 -15.44 -3.61 14.24
CA ARG A 64 -15.46 -4.39 15.48
C ARG A 64 -14.10 -4.98 15.84
N ILE A 65 -13.04 -4.71 15.06
CA ILE A 65 -11.70 -5.22 15.36
C ILE A 65 -11.16 -4.47 16.59
N PRO A 66 -10.92 -5.16 17.74
CA PRO A 66 -10.46 -4.51 18.95
C PRO A 66 -9.09 -3.84 18.76
N GLY A 67 -8.96 -2.62 19.28
CA GLY A 67 -7.73 -1.83 19.19
C GLY A 67 -7.51 -1.16 17.83
N TRP A 68 -8.48 -1.19 16.93
CA TRP A 68 -8.44 -0.49 15.64
C TRP A 68 -9.55 0.54 15.53
N THR A 69 -9.21 1.69 14.94
CA THR A 69 -10.19 2.73 14.59
C THR A 69 -10.45 2.68 13.09
N LEU A 70 -11.71 2.56 12.69
CA LEU A 70 -12.09 2.57 11.28
C LEU A 70 -12.47 3.99 10.83
N VAL A 71 -11.84 4.44 9.75
CA VAL A 71 -12.26 5.63 8.99
C VAL A 71 -12.75 5.21 7.61
N VAL A 72 -13.94 5.71 7.24
CA VAL A 72 -14.57 5.44 5.96
C VAL A 72 -14.71 6.74 5.19
N VAL A 73 -14.12 6.79 4.00
CA VAL A 73 -14.18 7.94 3.09
C VAL A 73 -15.33 7.72 2.10
N GLY A 74 -16.36 8.55 2.19
CA GLY A 74 -17.46 8.54 1.22
C GLY A 74 -17.12 9.25 -0.09
N ASP A 75 -17.92 9.00 -1.11
CA ASP A 75 -17.94 9.73 -2.38
C ASP A 75 -19.37 10.17 -2.71
N THR A 76 -19.55 10.87 -3.82
CA THR A 76 -20.81 11.37 -4.36
C THR A 76 -21.89 10.31 -4.58
N LYS A 77 -21.50 9.04 -4.73
CA LYS A 77 -22.44 7.90 -4.87
C LYS A 77 -22.82 7.28 -3.52
N THR A 78 -22.12 7.59 -2.44
CA THR A 78 -22.41 7.02 -1.12
C THR A 78 -23.78 7.50 -0.63
N PRO A 79 -24.62 6.61 -0.07
CA PRO A 79 -25.93 7.00 0.46
C PRO A 79 -25.84 8.15 1.48
N LYS A 80 -26.72 9.13 1.37
CA LYS A 80 -26.69 10.33 2.26
C LYS A 80 -26.97 9.99 3.73
N ASN A 81 -27.69 8.90 3.98
CA ASN A 81 -27.99 8.38 5.32
C ASN A 81 -26.95 7.34 5.80
N TRP A 82 -25.75 7.33 5.23
CA TRP A 82 -24.68 6.43 5.65
C TRP A 82 -24.32 6.70 7.12
N SER A 83 -24.37 5.66 7.93
CA SER A 83 -24.10 5.72 9.36
C SER A 83 -23.70 4.34 9.85
N LEU A 84 -22.65 4.28 10.66
CA LEU A 84 -22.27 3.09 11.41
C LEU A 84 -21.64 3.53 12.73
N GLU A 85 -22.10 2.96 13.84
CA GLU A 85 -21.58 3.25 15.18
C GLU A 85 -20.09 2.84 15.28
N GLY A 86 -19.30 3.66 15.98
CA GLY A 86 -17.86 3.40 16.17
C GLY A 86 -16.99 3.65 14.94
N VAL A 87 -17.52 4.32 13.90
CA VAL A 87 -16.79 4.60 12.66
C VAL A 87 -16.67 6.09 12.39
N HIS A 88 -15.47 6.52 12.00
CA HIS A 88 -15.23 7.88 11.52
C HIS A 88 -15.66 7.96 10.05
N TYR A 89 -16.91 8.39 9.82
CA TYR A 89 -17.39 8.60 8.46
C TYR A 89 -17.03 9.99 7.94
N LEU A 90 -16.27 10.04 6.86
CA LEU A 90 -15.93 11.27 6.16
C LEU A 90 -16.87 11.45 4.96
N SER A 91 -18.03 12.07 5.18
CA SER A 91 -18.93 12.47 4.07
C SER A 91 -18.27 13.50 3.16
N VAL A 92 -18.77 13.69 1.94
CA VAL A 92 -18.21 14.71 1.01
C VAL A 92 -18.22 16.11 1.65
N GLU A 93 -19.30 16.48 2.34
CA GLU A 93 -19.43 17.76 3.02
C GLU A 93 -18.48 17.87 4.20
N TYR A 94 -18.22 16.76 4.90
CA TYR A 94 -17.26 16.73 6.00
C TYR A 94 -15.82 16.84 5.50
N GLN A 95 -15.48 16.15 4.42
CA GLN A 95 -14.16 16.22 3.77
C GLN A 95 -13.77 17.67 3.47
N GLN A 96 -14.68 18.46 2.91
CA GLN A 96 -14.44 19.88 2.59
C GLN A 96 -14.12 20.75 3.82
N ARG A 97 -14.53 20.32 5.02
CA ARG A 97 -14.29 21.03 6.28
C ARG A 97 -12.95 20.66 6.94
N LEU A 98 -12.28 19.60 6.48
CA LEU A 98 -11.00 19.14 7.05
C LEU A 98 -9.84 20.11 6.77
N GLY A 99 -9.94 20.93 5.72
CA GLY A 99 -8.92 21.93 5.37
C GLY A 99 -7.64 21.34 4.75
N TYR A 100 -7.65 20.09 4.30
CA TYR A 100 -6.52 19.49 3.60
C TYR A 100 -6.34 20.10 2.20
N ARG A 101 -5.14 20.60 1.91
CA ARG A 101 -4.79 21.18 0.60
C ARG A 101 -4.96 20.19 -0.56
N ILE A 102 -4.82 18.90 -0.29
CA ILE A 102 -4.97 17.86 -1.33
C ILE A 102 -6.40 17.80 -1.91
N LEU A 103 -7.42 18.26 -1.17
CA LEU A 103 -8.81 18.18 -1.60
C LEU A 103 -9.07 18.88 -2.92
N ASP A 104 -8.35 19.96 -3.19
CA ASP A 104 -8.44 20.74 -4.45
C ASP A 104 -7.95 19.95 -5.67
N HIS A 105 -7.21 18.87 -5.44
CA HIS A 105 -6.61 18.01 -6.47
C HIS A 105 -7.24 16.62 -6.55
N LEU A 106 -8.14 16.27 -5.62
CA LEU A 106 -8.76 14.95 -5.58
C LEU A 106 -10.08 14.93 -6.37
N PRO A 107 -10.15 14.21 -7.51
CA PRO A 107 -11.41 14.07 -8.23
C PRO A 107 -12.46 13.31 -7.41
N TYR A 108 -13.73 13.54 -7.72
CA TYR A 108 -14.83 12.69 -7.26
C TYR A 108 -14.91 11.41 -8.11
N LYS A 109 -15.61 10.40 -7.61
CA LYS A 109 -15.74 9.07 -8.23
C LYS A 109 -14.36 8.44 -8.50
N SER A 110 -13.44 8.66 -7.57
CA SER A 110 -12.04 8.22 -7.71
C SER A 110 -11.55 7.53 -6.46
N TYR A 111 -10.85 6.40 -6.66
CA TYR A 111 -10.17 5.67 -5.59
C TYR A 111 -9.24 6.56 -4.78
N ALA A 112 -8.57 7.50 -5.46
CA ALA A 112 -7.56 8.34 -4.84
C ALA A 112 -8.12 9.25 -3.74
N ARG A 113 -9.45 9.38 -3.59
CA ARG A 113 -10.04 10.04 -2.41
C ARG A 113 -9.67 9.35 -1.10
N LYS A 114 -9.26 8.09 -1.12
CA LYS A 114 -8.70 7.36 0.03
C LYS A 114 -7.53 8.09 0.69
N ASN A 115 -6.79 8.92 -0.06
CA ASN A 115 -5.77 9.82 0.47
C ASN A 115 -6.27 10.71 1.63
N ILE A 116 -7.55 11.12 1.61
CA ILE A 116 -8.16 11.91 2.68
C ILE A 116 -8.21 11.11 3.97
N GLY A 117 -8.56 9.82 3.88
CA GLY A 117 -8.61 8.90 5.01
C GLY A 117 -7.22 8.66 5.61
N TYR A 118 -6.18 8.55 4.78
CA TYR A 118 -4.80 8.45 5.26
C TYR A 118 -4.39 9.70 6.05
N LEU A 119 -4.62 10.91 5.50
CA LEU A 119 -4.30 12.16 6.19
C LEU A 119 -5.10 12.32 7.48
N TYR A 120 -6.37 11.93 7.46
CA TYR A 120 -7.23 11.95 8.64
C TYR A 120 -6.70 11.01 9.75
N ALA A 121 -6.34 9.78 9.40
CA ALA A 121 -5.74 8.84 10.36
C ALA A 121 -4.42 9.39 10.93
N ILE A 122 -3.54 9.93 10.08
CA ILE A 122 -2.27 10.55 10.50
C ILE A 122 -2.50 11.72 11.47
N GLN A 123 -3.42 12.63 11.14
CA GLN A 123 -3.76 13.77 11.99
C GLN A 123 -4.28 13.32 13.36
N ASN A 124 -4.98 12.18 13.42
CA ASN A 124 -5.56 11.63 14.64
C ASN A 124 -4.61 10.67 15.39
N GLY A 125 -3.33 10.61 15.01
CA GLY A 125 -2.29 9.91 15.77
C GLY A 125 -2.03 8.47 15.35
N ALA A 126 -2.37 8.08 14.12
CA ALA A 126 -2.02 6.77 13.59
C ALA A 126 -0.50 6.52 13.65
N GLU A 127 -0.11 5.36 14.15
CA GLU A 127 1.21 4.76 13.98
C GLU A 127 1.19 3.63 12.94
N TRP A 128 0.01 3.04 12.75
CA TRP A 128 -0.25 1.98 11.78
C TRP A 128 -1.52 2.31 10.98
N ILE A 129 -1.45 2.14 9.67
CA ILE A 129 -2.59 2.25 8.76
C ILE A 129 -2.75 0.94 8.01
N TYR A 130 -3.89 0.27 8.20
CA TYR A 130 -4.31 -0.87 7.40
C TYR A 130 -5.17 -0.36 6.24
N ASP A 131 -4.63 -0.49 5.04
CA ASP A 131 -5.21 -0.11 3.77
C ASP A 131 -6.00 -1.30 3.21
N THR A 132 -7.32 -1.15 3.13
CA THR A 132 -8.22 -2.20 2.65
C THR A 132 -9.50 -1.66 2.03
N ASP A 133 -10.23 -2.50 1.32
CA ASP A 133 -11.45 -2.13 0.61
C ASP A 133 -12.71 -2.66 1.32
N ASP A 134 -13.88 -2.20 0.91
CA ASP A 134 -15.17 -2.54 1.55
C ASP A 134 -15.72 -3.92 1.15
N ASP A 135 -14.97 -4.67 0.34
CA ASP A 135 -15.24 -6.05 -0.12
C ASP A 135 -14.13 -7.07 0.23
N ASN A 136 -13.11 -6.66 1.00
CA ASN A 136 -12.04 -7.55 1.43
C ASN A 136 -12.20 -7.98 2.88
N LYS A 137 -12.09 -9.29 3.13
CA LYS A 137 -12.36 -9.90 4.44
C LYS A 137 -11.06 -10.40 5.04
N PRO A 138 -10.57 -9.87 6.17
CA PRO A 138 -9.51 -10.54 6.92
C PRO A 138 -9.92 -11.98 7.25
N TYR A 139 -9.01 -12.94 7.07
CA TYR A 139 -9.23 -14.36 7.29
C TYR A 139 -9.34 -14.63 8.80
N GLY A 140 -10.37 -15.36 9.22
CA GLY A 140 -10.54 -15.75 10.62
C GLY A 140 -10.91 -14.57 11.54
N ILE A 141 -11.48 -14.92 12.68
CA ILE A 141 -12.00 -13.99 13.67
C ILE A 141 -10.82 -13.20 14.25
N ILE A 142 -10.68 -11.95 13.82
CA ILE A 142 -10.03 -10.85 14.55
C ILE A 142 -8.49 -10.94 14.65
N LYS A 143 -7.77 -10.84 13.52
CA LYS A 143 -6.54 -10.01 13.37
C LYS A 143 -5.90 -10.25 11.99
N PRO A 144 -5.55 -9.18 11.25
CA PRO A 144 -4.55 -9.29 10.19
C PRO A 144 -3.24 -9.82 10.81
N GLU A 145 -2.75 -10.96 10.31
CA GLU A 145 -1.49 -11.56 10.75
C GLU A 145 -0.32 -10.78 10.14
N PHE A 146 -0.02 -9.65 10.78
CA PHE A 146 1.10 -8.77 10.47
C PHE A 146 2.00 -8.62 11.70
N ASP A 147 3.26 -8.28 11.47
CA ASP A 147 4.24 -8.05 12.53
C ASP A 147 4.17 -6.59 13.01
N PHE A 148 3.92 -6.40 14.31
CA PHE A 148 3.92 -5.07 14.95
C PHE A 148 5.18 -4.80 15.78
N SER A 149 6.10 -5.76 15.88
CA SER A 149 7.39 -5.60 16.54
C SER A 149 8.35 -4.77 15.68
N GLU A 150 9.34 -4.13 16.31
CA GLU A 150 10.41 -3.41 15.60
C GLU A 150 11.33 -4.34 14.80
N GLU A 151 11.49 -5.59 15.26
CA GLU A 151 12.35 -6.60 14.67
C GLU A 151 11.58 -7.90 14.43
N THR A 152 11.97 -8.59 13.37
CA THR A 152 11.43 -9.88 12.95
C THR A 152 12.56 -10.82 12.48
N SER A 153 12.23 -12.09 12.29
CA SER A 153 13.11 -13.12 11.74
C SER A 153 12.38 -13.84 10.62
N GLY A 154 13.08 -14.24 9.56
CA GLY A 154 12.41 -14.92 8.44
C GLY A 154 13.25 -14.93 7.17
N LEU A 155 12.58 -15.16 6.04
CA LEU A 155 13.23 -15.16 4.74
C LEU A 155 13.38 -13.76 4.20
N ARG A 156 14.51 -13.52 3.53
CA ARG A 156 14.76 -12.30 2.77
C ARG A 156 15.11 -12.67 1.34
N TYR A 157 14.44 -12.07 0.36
CA TYR A 157 14.73 -12.24 -1.07
C TYR A 157 15.71 -11.16 -1.56
N GLY A 158 16.61 -11.53 -2.47
CA GLY A 158 17.52 -10.59 -3.13
C GLY A 158 18.81 -10.33 -2.34
N CYS A 159 19.18 -11.22 -1.43
CA CYS A 159 20.39 -11.04 -0.59
C CYS A 159 21.68 -10.98 -1.44
N GLN A 160 21.74 -11.74 -2.54
CA GLN A 160 22.92 -11.82 -3.42
C GLN A 160 23.07 -10.61 -4.37
N LEU A 161 21.97 -9.93 -4.73
CA LEU A 161 22.01 -8.74 -5.60
C LEU A 161 22.79 -7.56 -4.98
N GLN A 162 22.95 -7.56 -3.65
CA GLN A 162 23.76 -6.55 -2.97
C GLN A 162 25.26 -6.78 -3.17
N GLU A 163 25.70 -8.02 -3.39
CA GLU A 163 27.12 -8.36 -3.60
C GLU A 163 27.56 -7.98 -5.02
N GLU A 164 26.73 -8.24 -6.03
CA GLU A 164 27.03 -7.94 -7.44
C GLU A 164 27.08 -6.44 -7.76
N ARG A 165 26.37 -5.59 -6.99
CA ARG A 165 26.47 -4.13 -7.11
C ARG A 165 27.87 -3.59 -6.80
N ARG A 166 28.72 -4.36 -6.12
CA ARG A 166 30.12 -3.98 -5.86
C ARG A 166 31.03 -4.22 -7.06
N THR A 167 30.60 -4.97 -8.08
CA THR A 167 31.48 -5.47 -9.14
C THR A 167 31.14 -5.03 -10.56
N GLY A 168 30.03 -4.31 -10.82
CA GLY A 168 29.75 -3.85 -12.19
C GLY A 168 28.62 -2.83 -12.35
N TYR A 169 28.82 -1.90 -13.28
CA TYR A 169 27.83 -0.93 -13.74
C TYR A 169 26.95 -1.61 -14.82
N TYR A 170 25.82 -2.21 -14.43
CA TYR A 170 24.87 -2.74 -15.39
C TYR A 170 24.00 -1.60 -15.95
N GLU A 171 24.10 -1.34 -17.25
CA GLU A 171 23.15 -0.52 -18.00
C GLU A 171 21.87 -1.34 -18.22
N GLY A 172 20.83 -1.10 -17.40
CA GLY A 172 19.49 -1.69 -17.60
C GLY A 172 18.81 -2.23 -16.34
N PHE A 173 17.48 -2.41 -16.45
CA PHE A 173 16.72 -3.17 -15.46
C PHE A 173 16.98 -4.66 -15.66
N SER A 174 17.23 -5.39 -14.57
CA SER A 174 17.44 -6.85 -14.61
C SER A 174 16.19 -7.54 -14.08
N PRO A 175 15.63 -8.54 -14.79
CA PRO A 175 14.48 -9.33 -14.32
C PRO A 175 14.73 -10.01 -12.98
N GLU A 176 15.99 -10.14 -12.56
CA GLU A 176 16.37 -10.70 -11.26
C GLU A 176 16.01 -9.79 -10.09
N LYS A 177 15.83 -8.50 -10.35
CA LYS A 177 15.35 -7.52 -9.39
C LYS A 177 13.84 -7.62 -9.16
N LEU A 178 13.13 -8.48 -9.90
CA LEU A 178 11.71 -8.72 -9.65
C LEU A 178 11.53 -9.86 -8.64
N PHE A 179 10.41 -9.85 -7.96
CA PHE A 179 9.96 -10.95 -7.12
C PHE A 179 8.48 -11.21 -7.42
N ASN A 180 8.12 -12.47 -7.67
CA ASN A 180 6.72 -12.86 -7.83
C ASN A 180 6.20 -13.45 -6.49
N PRO A 181 5.43 -12.71 -5.68
CA PRO A 181 4.88 -13.24 -4.44
C PRO A 181 3.96 -14.44 -4.67
N TYR A 182 3.16 -14.45 -5.75
CA TYR A 182 2.20 -15.52 -5.99
C TYR A 182 2.87 -16.86 -6.29
N SER A 183 3.96 -16.83 -7.07
CA SER A 183 4.82 -18.00 -7.29
C SER A 183 5.43 -18.52 -5.99
N PHE A 184 5.95 -17.63 -5.14
CA PHE A 184 6.53 -18.01 -3.83
C PHE A 184 5.50 -18.66 -2.90
N TYR A 185 4.25 -18.17 -2.91
CA TYR A 185 3.15 -18.71 -2.13
C TYR A 185 2.37 -19.85 -2.85
N GLY A 186 2.99 -20.53 -3.82
CA GLY A 186 2.51 -21.80 -4.35
C GLY A 186 1.73 -21.75 -5.67
N ASN A 187 1.63 -20.58 -6.32
CA ASN A 187 0.98 -20.43 -7.63
C ASN A 187 2.00 -19.98 -8.68
N ALA A 188 2.78 -20.93 -9.22
CA ALA A 188 3.88 -20.65 -10.15
C ALA A 188 3.43 -19.96 -11.44
N ASP A 189 2.21 -20.24 -11.90
CA ASP A 189 1.65 -19.71 -13.15
C ASP A 189 0.84 -18.41 -12.97
N MET A 190 0.91 -17.78 -11.80
CA MET A 190 0.11 -16.60 -11.47
C MET A 190 0.99 -15.40 -11.15
N TRP A 191 0.54 -14.22 -11.57
CA TRP A 191 1.28 -12.96 -11.45
C TRP A 191 0.40 -11.90 -10.79
N PRO A 192 0.96 -11.11 -9.85
CA PRO A 192 0.23 -9.97 -9.30
C PRO A 192 -0.02 -8.92 -10.39
N ARG A 193 -1.17 -8.22 -10.29
CA ARG A 193 -1.48 -7.08 -11.16
C ARG A 193 -0.31 -6.09 -11.17
N GLY A 194 0.11 -5.67 -12.35
CA GLY A 194 1.24 -4.75 -12.52
C GLY A 194 2.62 -5.41 -12.49
N PHE A 195 2.71 -6.73 -12.53
CA PHE A 195 3.98 -7.40 -12.82
C PHE A 195 4.39 -7.10 -14.27
N PRO A 196 5.65 -6.73 -14.57
CA PRO A 196 6.00 -6.32 -15.94
C PRO A 196 5.92 -7.51 -16.90
N VAL A 197 5.02 -7.39 -17.87
CA VAL A 197 4.61 -8.49 -18.77
C VAL A 197 5.76 -8.97 -19.64
N GLU A 198 6.66 -8.06 -20.04
CA GLU A 198 7.85 -8.34 -20.83
C GLU A 198 8.83 -9.31 -20.15
N TYR A 199 8.71 -9.50 -18.83
CA TYR A 199 9.59 -10.40 -18.07
C TYR A 199 8.89 -11.68 -17.61
N ILE A 200 7.60 -11.87 -17.87
CA ILE A 200 6.85 -13.03 -17.35
C ILE A 200 7.45 -14.37 -17.81
N GLN A 201 7.88 -14.48 -19.07
CA GLN A 201 8.43 -15.73 -19.61
C GLN A 201 9.83 -16.05 -19.07
N ASP A 202 10.63 -15.01 -18.81
CA ASP A 202 12.03 -15.13 -18.40
C ASP A 202 12.23 -15.04 -16.89
N HIS A 203 11.18 -14.67 -16.13
CA HIS A 203 11.27 -14.49 -14.70
C HIS A 203 10.95 -15.78 -13.93
N LYS A 204 11.85 -16.14 -13.00
CA LYS A 204 11.59 -17.12 -11.94
C LYS A 204 12.11 -16.58 -10.62
N ASN A 205 11.44 -16.95 -9.52
CA ASN A 205 11.99 -16.84 -8.17
C ASN A 205 13.10 -17.90 -7.99
N GLY A 206 14.20 -17.78 -8.74
CA GLY A 206 15.23 -18.80 -8.86
C GLY A 206 15.86 -19.21 -7.51
N PRO A 207 16.46 -20.40 -7.44
CA PRO A 207 17.12 -20.90 -6.23
C PRO A 207 18.27 -19.98 -5.80
N GLY A 208 18.60 -19.99 -4.51
CA GLY A 208 19.72 -19.21 -3.96
C GLY A 208 19.44 -17.72 -3.73
N ARG A 209 18.29 -17.20 -4.17
CA ARG A 209 17.94 -15.78 -4.00
C ARG A 209 17.38 -15.42 -2.63
N CYS A 210 17.01 -16.42 -1.84
CA CYS A 210 16.55 -16.25 -0.48
C CYS A 210 17.67 -16.52 0.52
N CYS A 211 17.78 -15.69 1.55
CA CYS A 211 18.59 -15.98 2.72
C CYS A 211 17.71 -15.99 3.98
N LEU A 212 18.09 -16.83 4.95
CA LEU A 212 17.47 -16.81 6.28
C LEU A 212 18.11 -15.70 7.11
N CYS A 213 17.29 -14.80 7.64
CA CYS A 213 17.72 -13.73 8.51
C CYS A 213 17.15 -13.95 9.92
N HIS A 214 18.03 -14.22 10.89
CA HIS A 214 17.65 -14.42 12.29
C HIS A 214 17.15 -13.15 12.98
N LYS A 215 17.58 -11.99 12.49
CA LYS A 215 17.22 -10.69 13.03
C LYS A 215 17.29 -9.64 11.93
N MET A 216 16.16 -9.02 11.63
CA MET A 216 16.07 -7.89 10.72
C MET A 216 14.98 -6.93 11.19
N ARG A 217 15.08 -5.67 10.78
CA ARG A 217 14.05 -4.69 11.05
C ARG A 217 12.77 -5.07 10.34
N THR A 218 11.64 -5.03 11.05
CA THR A 218 10.32 -5.31 10.47
C THR A 218 10.03 -4.35 9.34
N ALA A 219 9.54 -4.90 8.22
CA ALA A 219 9.20 -4.15 7.03
C ALA A 219 8.20 -3.03 7.35
N ALA A 220 8.45 -1.84 6.81
CA ALA A 220 7.60 -0.68 7.05
C ALA A 220 6.28 -0.76 6.27
N VAL A 221 6.23 -1.60 5.23
CA VAL A 221 5.02 -1.96 4.49
C VAL A 221 4.92 -3.49 4.45
N GLN A 222 3.76 -4.03 4.80
CA GLN A 222 3.49 -5.46 4.84
C GLN A 222 2.25 -5.75 4.00
N GLN A 223 2.40 -6.55 2.94
CA GLN A 223 1.31 -6.95 2.05
C GLN A 223 0.87 -8.37 2.41
N GLY A 224 -0.37 -8.55 2.84
CA GLY A 224 -0.96 -9.87 3.01
C GLY A 224 -1.54 -10.35 1.68
N LEU A 225 -1.35 -11.64 1.36
CA LEU A 225 -2.03 -12.23 0.20
C LEU A 225 -3.54 -12.40 0.46
N VAL A 226 -4.31 -12.54 -0.61
CA VAL A 226 -5.78 -12.59 -0.55
C VAL A 226 -6.28 -13.85 -1.23
N HIS A 227 -7.00 -14.69 -0.50
CA HIS A 227 -7.62 -15.92 -1.00
C HIS A 227 -8.86 -15.66 -1.86
N LYS A 228 -9.23 -16.70 -2.61
CA LYS A 228 -10.38 -16.80 -3.51
C LYS A 228 -10.20 -15.95 -4.76
N ASP A 229 -10.26 -14.63 -4.63
CA ASP A 229 -10.19 -13.72 -5.77
C ASP A 229 -8.99 -12.75 -5.69
N PRO A 230 -7.73 -13.25 -5.79
CA PRO A 230 -6.54 -12.43 -5.67
C PRO A 230 -6.42 -11.41 -6.79
N ASP A 231 -5.72 -10.33 -6.52
CA ASP A 231 -5.49 -9.29 -7.51
C ASP A 231 -4.40 -9.68 -8.51
N VAL A 232 -4.88 -10.20 -9.62
CA VAL A 232 -4.15 -10.53 -10.84
C VAL A 232 -4.57 -9.54 -11.93
N ASP A 233 -3.77 -9.46 -12.99
CA ASP A 233 -4.12 -8.67 -14.17
C ASP A 233 -5.41 -9.15 -14.85
N ALA A 234 -6.01 -8.27 -15.64
CA ALA A 234 -7.26 -8.54 -16.34
C ALA A 234 -7.15 -9.66 -17.39
N LEU A 235 -5.97 -9.87 -18.00
CA LEU A 235 -5.77 -10.94 -18.98
C LEU A 235 -5.86 -12.31 -18.31
N TYR A 236 -5.21 -12.50 -17.16
CA TYR A 236 -5.34 -13.71 -16.36
C TYR A 236 -6.80 -13.98 -15.98
N ARG A 237 -7.55 -12.93 -15.60
CA ARG A 237 -8.99 -13.05 -15.27
C ARG A 237 -9.80 -13.49 -16.48
N LEU A 238 -9.58 -12.87 -17.64
CA LEU A 238 -10.26 -13.24 -18.88
C LEU A 238 -10.05 -14.71 -19.26
N LEU A 239 -8.87 -15.27 -18.97
CA LEU A 239 -8.52 -16.65 -19.27
C LEU A 239 -9.01 -17.66 -18.23
N HIS A 240 -9.11 -17.27 -16.95
CA HIS A 240 -9.27 -18.22 -15.85
C HIS A 240 -10.47 -17.99 -14.92
N ALA A 241 -11.10 -16.82 -14.94
CA ALA A 241 -12.22 -16.51 -14.05
C ALA A 241 -13.54 -17.06 -14.58
N ASP A 242 -14.36 -17.60 -13.68
CA ASP A 242 -15.76 -17.84 -13.97
C ASP A 242 -16.52 -16.51 -14.07
N LYS A 243 -17.48 -16.43 -14.99
CA LYS A 243 -18.25 -15.19 -15.22
C LYS A 243 -19.16 -14.81 -14.06
N ARG A 244 -19.56 -15.76 -13.22
CA ARG A 244 -20.46 -15.56 -12.09
C ARG A 244 -19.72 -15.57 -10.77
N GLU A 245 -18.78 -16.50 -10.62
CA GLU A 245 -18.13 -16.77 -9.33
C GLU A 245 -16.74 -16.13 -9.19
N GLY A 246 -16.18 -15.61 -10.28
CA GLY A 246 -14.85 -15.00 -10.30
C GLY A 246 -13.75 -16.06 -10.28
N LEU A 247 -12.63 -15.73 -9.62
CA LEU A 247 -11.55 -16.69 -9.39
C LEU A 247 -11.81 -17.48 -8.09
N ASP A 248 -11.24 -18.68 -8.02
CA ASP A 248 -11.11 -19.46 -6.78
C ASP A 248 -9.67 -19.97 -6.66
N ARG A 249 -8.78 -19.12 -6.16
CA ARG A 249 -7.36 -19.39 -6.00
C ARG A 249 -6.93 -19.36 -4.53
N GLY A 250 -6.15 -20.38 -4.15
CA GLY A 250 -5.58 -20.53 -2.83
C GLY A 250 -4.07 -20.29 -2.83
N PHE A 251 -3.53 -19.78 -1.73
CA PHE A 251 -2.09 -19.67 -1.47
C PHE A 251 -1.66 -20.60 -0.34
N ASN A 252 -0.37 -20.95 -0.31
CA ASN A 252 0.20 -21.74 0.77
C ASN A 252 0.27 -20.93 2.07
N LYS A 253 -0.57 -21.30 3.04
CA LYS A 253 -0.62 -20.69 4.37
C LYS A 253 0.58 -21.00 5.28
N PHE A 254 1.39 -22.00 4.93
CA PHE A 254 2.54 -22.44 5.71
C PHE A 254 3.87 -21.84 5.24
N ALA A 255 3.89 -21.20 4.06
CA ALA A 255 5.07 -20.46 3.63
C ALA A 255 5.32 -19.30 4.59
N PRO A 256 6.57 -19.01 4.97
CA PRO A 256 6.85 -17.91 5.91
C PRO A 256 6.64 -16.54 5.23
N PRO A 257 6.53 -15.45 6.01
CA PRO A 257 6.70 -14.10 5.48
C PRO A 257 8.06 -13.95 4.79
N ILE A 258 8.09 -13.12 3.74
CA ILE A 258 9.31 -12.85 2.97
C ILE A 258 9.53 -11.35 2.79
N THR A 259 10.69 -10.86 3.24
CA THR A 259 11.10 -9.45 3.12
C THR A 259 11.92 -9.26 1.85
N LEU A 260 11.66 -8.18 1.09
CA LEU A 260 12.47 -7.86 -0.08
C LEU A 260 13.72 -7.06 0.32
N ALA A 261 14.88 -7.44 -0.19
CA ALA A 261 16.09 -6.64 -0.05
C ALA A 261 16.04 -5.41 -0.96
N SER A 262 16.66 -4.31 -0.51
CA SER A 262 16.78 -3.07 -1.28
C SER A 262 17.31 -3.32 -2.69
N GLY A 263 16.58 -2.83 -3.69
CA GLY A 263 16.85 -3.07 -5.10
C GLY A 263 16.05 -4.21 -5.73
N THR A 264 15.28 -4.94 -4.94
CA THR A 264 14.27 -5.91 -5.41
C THR A 264 12.89 -5.25 -5.38
N TYR A 265 12.02 -5.58 -6.34
CA TYR A 265 10.69 -5.02 -6.48
C TYR A 265 9.65 -6.11 -6.72
N ALA A 266 8.46 -5.91 -6.17
CA ALA A 266 7.26 -6.64 -6.53
C ALA A 266 6.06 -5.69 -6.47
N PRO A 267 5.12 -5.75 -7.42
CA PRO A 267 3.92 -4.92 -7.33
C PRO A 267 3.07 -5.37 -6.14
N TRP A 268 2.36 -4.41 -5.56
CA TRP A 268 1.42 -4.67 -4.47
C TRP A 268 0.25 -3.68 -4.53
N ASN A 269 -0.92 -4.09 -4.06
CA ASN A 269 -2.17 -3.34 -4.17
C ASN A 269 -2.62 -2.79 -2.81
N SER A 270 -3.71 -2.04 -2.77
CA SER A 270 -4.28 -1.45 -1.54
C SER A 270 -5.33 -2.30 -0.83
N GLN A 271 -5.45 -3.59 -1.16
CA GLN A 271 -6.52 -4.45 -0.64
C GLN A 271 -6.21 -4.97 0.76
N ASN A 272 -4.95 -5.29 1.04
CA ASN A 272 -4.54 -5.97 2.26
C ASN A 272 -3.13 -5.56 2.66
N THR A 273 -2.95 -4.28 2.97
CA THR A 273 -1.62 -3.70 3.19
C THR A 273 -1.55 -2.95 4.49
N LEU A 274 -0.58 -3.30 5.32
CA LEU A 274 -0.27 -2.57 6.53
C LEU A 274 0.91 -1.64 6.31
N PHE A 275 0.74 -0.38 6.70
CA PHE A 275 1.78 0.63 6.71
C PHE A 275 2.11 1.02 8.13
N HIS A 276 3.40 1.01 8.46
CA HIS A 276 3.90 1.67 9.65
C HIS A 276 4.10 3.16 9.38
N ARG A 277 4.10 4.00 10.43
CA ARG A 277 4.38 5.44 10.33
C ARG A 277 5.68 5.78 9.59
N ARG A 278 6.65 4.87 9.66
CA ARG A 278 7.93 4.96 8.92
C ARG A 278 7.75 4.96 7.40
N ALA A 279 6.60 4.51 6.88
CA ALA A 279 6.27 4.47 5.45
C ALA A 279 5.16 5.46 5.05
N PHE A 280 4.64 6.30 5.96
CA PHE A 280 3.49 7.16 5.64
C PHE A 280 3.74 8.16 4.51
N PHE A 281 5.00 8.54 4.30
CA PHE A 281 5.38 9.39 3.16
C PHE A 281 5.19 8.71 1.79
N THR A 282 4.89 7.40 1.75
CA THR A 282 4.61 6.65 0.52
C THR A 282 3.13 6.28 0.34
N LEU A 283 2.22 6.76 1.20
CA LEU A 283 0.80 6.41 1.14
C LEU A 283 0.05 6.98 -0.06
N LEU A 284 0.58 8.05 -0.67
CA LEU A 284 -0.09 8.80 -1.73
C LEU A 284 -0.51 7.90 -2.90
N LEU A 285 -1.81 7.81 -3.13
CA LEU A 285 -2.38 7.25 -4.35
C LEU A 285 -2.39 8.35 -5.43
N PRO A 286 -1.69 8.17 -6.57
CA PRO A 286 -1.64 9.15 -7.64
C PRO A 286 -3.01 9.33 -8.31
N VAL A 287 -3.35 10.59 -8.63
CA VAL A 287 -4.66 10.98 -9.21
C VAL A 287 -4.67 11.10 -10.73
N THR A 288 -3.48 11.16 -11.35
CA THR A 288 -3.30 11.42 -12.79
C THR A 288 -3.18 10.15 -13.63
N VAL A 289 -3.30 8.98 -13.01
CA VAL A 289 -3.21 7.67 -13.66
C VAL A 289 -4.57 6.96 -13.62
N ALA A 290 -4.76 5.96 -14.47
CA ALA A 290 -5.98 5.19 -14.47
C ALA A 290 -6.23 4.49 -13.12
N PHE A 291 -7.52 4.31 -12.78
CA PHE A 291 -7.95 3.71 -11.51
C PHE A 291 -7.29 2.35 -11.26
N ARG A 292 -7.20 1.50 -12.29
CA ARG A 292 -6.64 0.14 -12.20
C ARG A 292 -5.11 0.09 -12.11
N VAL A 293 -4.42 1.22 -12.06
CA VAL A 293 -2.95 1.25 -11.91
C VAL A 293 -2.49 2.18 -10.80
N THR A 294 -3.39 2.91 -10.14
CA THR A 294 -3.03 3.92 -9.12
C THR A 294 -2.24 3.32 -7.96
N ASP A 295 -2.72 2.21 -7.41
CA ASP A 295 -2.09 1.50 -6.30
C ASP A 295 -0.82 0.76 -6.71
N ILE A 296 -0.79 0.25 -7.94
CA ILE A 296 0.39 -0.38 -8.56
C ILE A 296 1.52 0.63 -8.77
N TRP A 297 1.23 1.80 -9.34
CA TRP A 297 2.23 2.87 -9.49
C TRP A 297 2.77 3.31 -8.13
N ARG A 298 1.87 3.57 -7.16
CA ARG A 298 2.26 3.83 -5.78
C ARG A 298 3.20 2.73 -5.27
N SER A 299 2.92 1.45 -5.55
CA SER A 299 3.71 0.33 -5.06
C SER A 299 5.19 0.38 -5.47
N TYR A 300 5.47 0.71 -6.73
CA TYR A 300 6.84 0.80 -7.25
C TYR A 300 7.55 2.06 -6.76
N PHE A 301 6.87 3.22 -6.79
CA PHE A 301 7.42 4.47 -6.26
C PHE A 301 7.72 4.35 -4.76
N ALA A 302 6.80 3.78 -3.98
CA ALA A 302 6.96 3.54 -2.56
C ALA A 302 8.19 2.67 -2.27
N GLN A 303 8.34 1.53 -2.95
CA GLN A 303 9.51 0.67 -2.79
C GLN A 303 10.81 1.42 -3.05
N LYS A 304 10.88 2.21 -4.13
CA LYS A 304 12.07 3.00 -4.42
C LYS A 304 12.40 3.98 -3.30
N LEU A 305 11.41 4.69 -2.76
CA LEU A 305 11.62 5.66 -1.69
C LEU A 305 11.97 4.98 -0.35
N LEU A 306 11.31 3.86 -0.01
CA LEU A 306 11.63 3.06 1.17
C LEU A 306 13.08 2.59 1.13
N HIS A 307 13.52 2.07 0.00
CA HIS A 307 14.89 1.62 -0.20
C HIS A 307 15.93 2.73 0.03
N LEU A 308 15.60 3.99 -0.29
CA LEU A 308 16.50 5.13 -0.08
C LEU A 308 16.68 5.48 1.41
N VAL A 309 15.67 5.23 2.24
CA VAL A 309 15.71 5.47 3.69
C VAL A 309 16.05 4.21 4.50
N GLY A 310 16.47 3.14 3.83
CA GLY A 310 16.83 1.86 4.46
C GLY A 310 15.63 1.03 4.94
N GLU A 311 14.42 1.39 4.53
CA GLU A 311 13.20 0.64 4.79
C GLU A 311 12.90 -0.36 3.67
N ASN A 312 12.11 -1.38 3.97
CA ASN A 312 11.76 -2.44 3.02
C ASN A 312 10.29 -2.81 3.11
N ILE A 313 9.84 -3.62 2.16
CA ILE A 313 8.52 -4.24 2.14
C ILE A 313 8.63 -5.74 2.43
N ALA A 314 7.55 -6.33 2.92
CA ALA A 314 7.42 -7.77 3.08
C ALA A 314 6.06 -8.28 2.60
N PHE A 315 6.03 -9.51 2.12
CA PHE A 315 4.80 -10.23 1.78
C PHE A 315 4.53 -11.27 2.86
N TYR A 316 3.25 -11.41 3.21
CA TYR A 316 2.74 -12.31 4.24
C TYR A 316 1.79 -13.33 3.61
N PRO A 317 1.68 -14.54 4.19
CA PRO A 317 0.73 -15.55 3.73
C PRO A 317 -0.69 -14.99 3.64
N ALA A 318 -1.55 -15.71 2.90
CA ALA A 318 -2.91 -15.25 2.71
C ALA A 318 -3.65 -15.17 4.06
N ASN A 319 -3.97 -13.94 4.45
CA ASN A 319 -4.64 -13.60 5.71
C ASN A 319 -5.91 -12.76 5.45
N ALA A 320 -6.41 -12.77 4.19
CA ALA A 320 -7.69 -12.22 3.79
C ALA A 320 -8.36 -13.08 2.69
N ILE A 321 -9.67 -12.89 2.48
CA ILE A 321 -10.50 -13.48 1.42
C ILE A 321 -11.24 -12.33 0.76
N GLN A 322 -11.14 -12.23 -0.57
CA GLN A 322 -11.95 -11.29 -1.32
C GLN A 322 -13.14 -11.99 -1.99
N ILE A 323 -14.31 -11.35 -1.91
CA ILE A 323 -15.46 -11.70 -2.73
C ILE A 323 -15.77 -10.46 -3.55
N ARG A 324 -15.23 -10.40 -4.77
CA ARG A 324 -15.36 -9.20 -5.59
C ARG A 324 -16.80 -8.98 -6.03
N ASN A 325 -17.11 -7.71 -6.26
CA ASN A 325 -18.30 -7.31 -6.99
C ASN A 325 -18.18 -7.73 -8.47
N SER A 326 -19.29 -7.76 -9.21
CA SER A 326 -19.25 -8.03 -10.65
C SER A 326 -18.54 -6.89 -11.39
N HIS A 327 -17.55 -7.23 -12.22
CA HIS A 327 -16.78 -6.29 -13.03
C HIS A 327 -16.78 -6.69 -14.51
N ASN A 328 -16.53 -5.73 -15.39
CA ASN A 328 -16.30 -5.99 -16.81
C ASN A 328 -14.79 -6.12 -17.05
N TYR A 329 -14.29 -7.36 -17.12
CA TYR A 329 -12.86 -7.64 -17.28
C TYR A 329 -12.25 -7.04 -18.56
N LEU A 330 -13.05 -6.78 -19.60
CA LEU A 330 -12.55 -6.14 -20.83
C LEU A 330 -12.29 -4.65 -20.63
N ASP A 331 -13.13 -3.97 -19.85
CA ASP A 331 -12.92 -2.57 -19.50
C ASP A 331 -11.73 -2.44 -18.53
N ASP A 332 -11.58 -3.39 -17.60
CA ASP A 332 -10.42 -3.46 -16.71
C ASP A 332 -9.12 -3.57 -17.53
N PHE A 333 -9.06 -4.51 -18.49
CA PHE A 333 -7.89 -4.69 -19.37
C PHE A 333 -7.49 -3.39 -20.08
N ARG A 334 -8.45 -2.67 -20.66
CA ARG A 334 -8.21 -1.38 -21.34
C ARG A 334 -7.71 -0.26 -20.45
N SER A 335 -7.92 -0.37 -19.14
CA SER A 335 -7.51 0.64 -18.16
C SER A 335 -6.24 0.24 -17.38
N GLU A 336 -5.75 -0.98 -17.60
CA GLU A 336 -4.47 -1.48 -17.11
C GLU A 336 -3.32 -1.21 -18.10
N GLU A 337 -3.62 -1.04 -19.40
CA GLU A 337 -2.75 -0.42 -20.41
C GLU A 337 -2.69 1.11 -20.26
#